data_AF-A0A9E0LUW0-F1
#
_entry.id   AF-A0A9E0LUW0-F1
#
_cell.length_a   1.000
_cell.length_b   1.000
_cell.length_c   1.000
_cell.angle_alpha   90.00
_cell.angle_beta   90.00
_cell.angle_gamma   90.00
#
_symmetry.space_group_name_H-M   'P 1'
#
loop_
_entity.id
_entity.type
_entity.pdbx_description
1 polymer ?
#
loop_
_entity_poly.entity_id
_entity_poly.type
_entity_poly.pdbx_seq_one_letter_code
_entity_poly.pdbx_strand_id
1 'polypeptide(L)'
;MRTANRSFSRTRFAGFYFLFQGLLVGAWWILLWALPESRADFRPPGASEVELLAFAAPDLFLLVLGSVAAGGLALTQSSWAMPLGWLVAGAMDYATLYCIAWAALRGGGWVSVVAMAPAALLST
;
A
#
# COMPACT_ATOMS: atom_id res chain seq x y z
N MET A 1 -2.49 5.95 -36.31
CA MET A 1 -2.65 4.71 -35.49
C MET A 1 -1.52 4.50 -34.45
N ARG A 2 -1.08 5.54 -33.71
CA ARG A 2 0.02 5.40 -32.71
C ARG A 2 -0.39 5.71 -31.25
N THR A 3 -1.66 6.04 -31.01
CA THR A 3 -2.19 6.48 -29.70
C THR A 3 -2.84 5.36 -28.90
N ALA A 4 -3.47 4.36 -29.54
CA ALA A 4 -4.15 3.26 -28.87
C ALA A 4 -3.20 2.37 -28.04
N ASN A 5 -1.98 2.13 -28.54
CA ASN A 5 -1.03 1.20 -27.91
C ASN A 5 -0.46 1.73 -26.57
N ARG A 6 -0.40 3.06 -26.40
CA ARG A 6 0.09 3.70 -25.16
C ARG A 6 -0.95 3.69 -24.04
N SER A 7 -2.23 3.85 -24.37
CA SER A 7 -3.34 3.81 -23.39
C SER A 7 -3.53 2.40 -22.84
N PHE A 8 -3.47 1.39 -23.72
CA PHE A 8 -3.65 -0.02 -23.37
C PHE A 8 -2.50 -0.58 -22.52
N SER A 9 -1.25 -0.25 -22.84
CA SER A 9 -0.08 -0.67 -22.06
C SER A 9 -0.05 -0.03 -20.66
N ARG A 10 -0.47 1.25 -20.53
CA ARG A 10 -0.54 1.95 -19.24
C ARG A 10 -1.61 1.39 -18.31
N THR A 11 -2.79 1.08 -18.84
CA THR A 11 -3.88 0.48 -18.04
C THR A 11 -3.53 -0.91 -17.55
N ARG A 12 -2.85 -1.71 -18.37
CA ARG A 12 -2.38 -3.04 -17.96
C ARG A 12 -1.27 -2.99 -16.93
N PHE A 13 -0.28 -2.11 -17.11
CA PHE A 13 0.78 -1.93 -16.12
C PHE A 13 0.21 -1.48 -14.77
N ALA A 14 -0.65 -0.47 -14.74
CA ALA A 14 -1.33 -0.03 -13.52
C ALA A 14 -2.15 -1.17 -12.89
N GLY A 15 -2.83 -1.97 -13.71
CA GLY A 15 -3.56 -3.14 -13.27
C GLY A 15 -2.70 -4.15 -12.52
N PHE A 16 -1.58 -4.58 -13.13
CA PHE A 16 -0.65 -5.51 -12.49
C PHE A 16 0.03 -4.90 -11.27
N TYR A 17 0.36 -3.61 -11.31
CA TYR A 17 0.95 -2.90 -10.19
C TYR A 17 0.06 -2.94 -8.95
N PHE A 18 -1.20 -2.53 -9.07
CA PHE A 18 -2.13 -2.53 -7.93
C PHE A 18 -2.45 -3.93 -7.43
N LEU A 19 -2.57 -4.93 -8.32
CA LEU A 19 -2.70 -6.33 -7.90
C LEU A 19 -1.50 -6.77 -7.07
N PHE A 20 -0.29 -6.50 -7.54
CA PHE A 20 0.94 -6.86 -6.85
C PHE A 20 1.07 -6.14 -5.50
N GLN A 21 0.76 -4.84 -5.46
CA GLN A 21 0.71 -4.06 -4.21
C GLN A 21 -0.23 -4.69 -3.19
N GLY A 22 -1.48 -4.99 -3.58
CA GLY A 22 -2.46 -5.58 -2.67
C GLY A 22 -2.01 -6.95 -2.14
N LEU A 23 -1.41 -7.78 -3.00
CA LEU A 23 -0.86 -9.08 -2.59
C LEU A 23 0.32 -8.94 -1.62
N LEU A 24 1.23 -7.99 -1.86
CA LEU A 24 2.36 -7.75 -0.96
C LEU A 24 1.92 -7.23 0.41
N VAL A 25 0.98 -6.28 0.45
CA VAL A 25 0.41 -5.78 1.72
C VAL A 25 -0.30 -6.90 2.46
N GLY A 26 -1.07 -7.74 1.75
CA GLY A 26 -1.72 -8.91 2.34
C GLY A 26 -0.72 -9.92 2.88
N ALA A 27 0.34 -10.22 2.13
CA ALA A 27 1.42 -11.11 2.57
C ALA A 27 2.16 -10.56 3.80
N TRP A 28 2.38 -9.25 3.86
CA TRP A 28 2.98 -8.59 5.02
C TRP A 28 2.10 -8.73 6.27
N TRP A 29 0.78 -8.49 6.17
CA TRP A 29 -0.13 -8.71 7.30
C TRP A 29 -0.18 -10.17 7.75
N ILE A 30 -0.20 -11.12 6.81
CA ILE A 30 -0.12 -12.55 7.12
C ILE A 30 1.17 -12.85 7.89
N LEU A 31 2.31 -12.29 7.46
CA LEU A 31 3.59 -12.45 8.16
C LEU A 31 3.54 -11.87 9.57
N LEU A 32 2.98 -10.67 9.76
CA LEU A 32 2.85 -10.07 11.10
C LEU A 32 1.95 -10.89 12.03
N TRP A 33 0.91 -11.55 11.52
CA TRP A 33 0.06 -12.43 12.32
C TRP A 33 0.71 -13.78 12.61
N ALA A 34 1.38 -14.38 11.62
CA ALA A 34 2.04 -15.67 11.75
C ALA A 34 3.31 -15.60 12.62
N LEU A 35 4.02 -14.47 12.59
CA LEU A 35 5.25 -14.25 13.36
C LEU A 35 5.16 -12.94 14.17
N PRO A 36 4.50 -12.95 15.33
CA PRO A 36 4.29 -11.75 16.16
C PRO A 36 5.58 -11.03 16.55
N GLU A 37 6.69 -11.77 16.73
CA GLU A 37 8.00 -11.19 17.06
C GLU A 37 8.48 -10.17 16.02
N SER A 38 8.14 -10.38 14.74
CA SER A 38 8.50 -9.44 13.66
C SER A 38 7.85 -8.06 13.81
N ARG A 39 6.76 -7.94 14.58
CA ARG A 39 6.08 -6.66 14.84
C ARG A 39 6.98 -5.66 15.54
N ALA A 40 8.01 -6.11 16.27
CA ALA A 40 8.99 -5.23 16.90
C ALA A 40 9.79 -4.42 15.86
N ASP A 41 10.11 -5.03 14.71
CA ASP A 41 10.93 -4.41 13.68
C ASP A 41 10.21 -3.26 12.95
N PHE A 42 8.87 -3.34 12.88
CA PHE A 42 8.02 -2.34 12.22
C PHE A 42 7.48 -1.26 13.16
N ARG A 43 7.85 -1.30 14.44
CA ARG A 43 7.42 -0.30 15.42
C ARG A 43 8.56 0.67 15.74
N PRO A 44 8.25 1.98 15.84
CA PRO A 44 9.22 2.93 16.37
C PRO A 44 9.44 2.71 17.88
N PRO A 45 10.59 3.11 18.43
CA PRO A 45 10.91 2.90 19.85
C PRO A 45 9.82 3.42 20.80
N GLY A 46 9.42 2.58 21.76
CA GLY A 46 8.39 2.91 22.76
C GLY A 46 6.96 2.96 22.22
N ALA A 47 6.69 2.54 20.99
CA ALA A 47 5.33 2.41 20.47
C ALA A 47 4.66 1.12 20.96
N SER A 48 3.39 1.24 21.34
CA SER A 48 2.59 0.10 21.72
C SER A 48 2.33 -0.80 20.50
N GLU A 49 2.06 -2.08 20.75
CA GLU A 49 1.69 -3.00 19.67
C GLU A 49 0.34 -2.63 19.03
N VAL A 50 -0.55 -2.03 19.84
CA VAL A 50 -1.86 -1.54 19.40
C VAL A 50 -1.72 -0.46 18.32
N GLU A 51 -0.68 0.40 18.39
CA GLU A 51 -0.42 1.41 17.35
C GLU A 51 -0.15 0.77 15.99
N LEU A 52 0.60 -0.35 15.94
CA LEU A 52 0.82 -1.09 14.69
C LEU A 52 -0.46 -1.80 14.25
N LEU A 53 -1.15 -2.49 15.16
CA LEU A 53 -2.36 -3.25 14.85
C LEU A 53 -3.54 -2.36 14.42
N ALA A 54 -3.54 -1.08 14.79
CA ALA A 54 -4.51 -0.10 14.31
C ALA A 54 -4.47 0.10 12.79
N PHE A 55 -3.35 -0.23 12.13
CA PHE A 55 -3.24 -0.25 10.67
C PHE A 55 -3.95 -1.43 10.02
N ALA A 56 -4.25 -2.50 10.75
CA ALA A 56 -4.77 -3.72 10.14
C ALA A 56 -6.09 -3.49 9.40
N ALA A 57 -7.06 -2.85 10.05
CA ALA A 57 -8.36 -2.59 9.44
C ALA A 57 -8.26 -1.69 8.18
N PRO A 58 -7.64 -0.50 8.23
CA PRO A 58 -7.51 0.34 7.03
C PRO A 58 -6.66 -0.31 5.93
N ASP A 59 -5.58 -1.02 6.27
CA ASP A 59 -4.74 -1.67 5.27
C ASP A 59 -5.46 -2.80 4.56
N LEU A 60 -6.16 -3.67 5.28
CA LEU A 60 -6.91 -4.77 4.66
C LEU A 60 -8.02 -4.22 3.76
N PHE A 61 -8.73 -3.19 4.20
CA PHE A 61 -9.85 -2.65 3.44
C PHE A 61 -9.41 -1.78 2.25
N LEU A 62 -8.51 -0.83 2.47
CA LEU A 62 -8.11 0.13 1.44
C LEU A 62 -6.92 -0.36 0.62
N LEU A 63 -5.90 -0.93 1.25
CA LEU A 63 -4.67 -1.31 0.56
C LEU A 63 -4.74 -2.71 -0.03
N VAL A 64 -5.30 -3.71 0.66
CA VAL A 64 -5.45 -5.06 0.11
C VAL A 64 -6.64 -5.11 -0.84
N LEU A 65 -7.86 -4.97 -0.32
CA LEU A 65 -9.07 -5.10 -1.14
C LEU A 65 -9.16 -3.97 -2.17
N GLY A 66 -8.87 -2.73 -1.77
CA GLY A 66 -8.88 -1.58 -2.68
C GLY A 66 -7.86 -1.72 -3.82
N SER A 67 -6.62 -2.14 -3.56
CA SER A 67 -5.64 -2.34 -4.65
C SER A 67 -6.02 -3.51 -5.55
N VAL A 68 -6.53 -4.62 -4.99
CA VAL A 68 -6.98 -5.76 -5.81
C VAL A 68 -8.13 -5.34 -6.73
N ALA A 69 -9.10 -4.59 -6.19
CA ALA A 69 -10.22 -4.05 -6.96
C ALA A 69 -9.75 -3.03 -8.01
N ALA A 70 -8.87 -2.08 -7.65
CA ALA A 70 -8.30 -1.10 -8.59
C ALA A 70 -7.56 -1.80 -9.74
N GLY A 71 -6.78 -2.83 -9.42
CA GLY A 71 -6.05 -3.65 -10.38
C GLY A 71 -6.98 -4.38 -11.35
N GLY A 72 -8.02 -5.05 -10.83
CA GLY A 72 -9.03 -5.74 -11.63
C GLY A 72 -9.83 -4.78 -12.54
N LEU A 73 -10.22 -3.61 -12.02
CA LEU A 73 -10.91 -2.58 -12.79
C LEU A 73 -10.01 -1.98 -13.89
N ALA A 74 -8.71 -1.79 -13.62
CA ALA A 74 -7.77 -1.31 -14.62
C ALA A 74 -7.54 -2.34 -15.74
N LEU A 75 -7.45 -3.63 -15.40
CA LEU A 75 -7.32 -4.71 -16.39
C LEU A 75 -8.56 -4.89 -17.25
N THR A 76 -9.75 -4.62 -16.70
CA THR A 76 -11.04 -4.65 -17.42
C THR A 76 -11.41 -3.31 -18.07
N GLN A 77 -10.53 -2.31 -17.99
CA GLN A 77 -10.72 -0.96 -18.54
C GLN A 77 -11.99 -0.25 -18.05
N SER A 78 -12.40 -0.50 -16.80
CA SER A 78 -13.55 0.16 -16.20
C SER A 78 -13.29 1.65 -15.93
N SER A 79 -14.32 2.48 -16.05
CA SER A 79 -14.27 3.91 -15.71
C SER A 79 -13.98 4.17 -14.23
N TRP A 80 -14.27 3.20 -13.37
CA TRP A 80 -13.99 3.26 -11.92
C TRP A 80 -12.53 2.97 -11.55
N ALA A 81 -11.71 2.50 -12.50
CA ALA A 81 -10.31 2.19 -12.24
C ALA A 81 -9.52 3.40 -11.74
N MET A 82 -9.76 4.58 -12.34
CA MET A 82 -9.03 5.80 -11.99
C MET A 82 -9.44 6.38 -10.63
N PRO A 83 -10.74 6.59 -10.32
CA PRO A 83 -11.15 7.03 -8.98
C PRO A 83 -10.67 6.10 -7.86
N LEU A 84 -10.78 4.79 -8.05
CA LEU A 84 -10.34 3.83 -7.03
C LEU A 84 -8.81 3.79 -6.89
N GLY A 85 -8.08 3.88 -8.01
CA GLY A 85 -6.62 3.99 -7.98
C GLY A 85 -6.14 5.22 -7.18
N TRP A 86 -6.79 6.38 -7.35
CA TRP A 86 -6.48 7.58 -6.56
C TRP A 86 -6.80 7.42 -5.08
N LEU A 87 -7.90 6.74 -4.74
CA LEU A 87 -8.24 6.45 -3.34
C LEU A 87 -7.16 5.59 -2.68
N VAL A 88 -6.72 4.54 -3.37
CA VAL A 88 -5.67 3.63 -2.89
C VAL A 88 -4.34 4.36 -2.76
N ALA A 89 -3.96 5.17 -3.76
CA ALA A 89 -2.73 5.97 -3.73
C ALA A 89 -2.72 6.93 -2.54
N GLY A 90 -3.81 7.69 -2.34
CA GLY A 90 -3.92 8.61 -1.21
C GLY A 90 -3.89 7.91 0.16
N ALA A 91 -4.48 6.72 0.28
CA ALA A 91 -4.40 5.92 1.50
C ALA A 91 -2.95 5.47 1.79
N MET A 92 -2.23 5.02 0.76
CA MET A 92 -0.82 4.62 0.86
C MET A 92 0.07 5.81 1.22
N ASP A 93 -0.13 6.96 0.60
CA ASP A 93 0.63 8.18 0.88
C ASP A 93 0.42 8.64 2.32
N TYR A 94 -0.84 8.66 2.79
CA TYR A 94 -1.15 9.04 4.16
C TYR A 94 -0.51 8.10 5.18
N ALA A 95 -0.60 6.77 4.96
CA ALA A 95 0.05 5.78 5.82
C ALA A 95 1.58 5.98 5.85
N THR A 96 2.19 6.21 4.68
CA THR A 96 3.63 6.45 4.55
C THR A 96 4.07 7.71 5.29
N LEU A 97 3.35 8.82 5.10
CA LEU A 97 3.62 10.08 5.81
C LEU A 97 3.47 9.93 7.31
N TYR A 98 2.49 9.15 7.77
CA TYR A 98 2.30 8.85 9.17
C TYR A 98 3.47 8.04 9.75
N CYS A 99 3.97 7.02 9.03
CA CYS A 99 5.17 6.28 9.43
C CYS A 99 6.40 7.20 9.48
N ILE A 100 6.57 8.11 8.51
CA ILE A 100 7.66 9.10 8.50
C ILE A 100 7.57 10.01 9.72
N ALA A 101 6.39 10.55 10.01
CA ALA A 101 6.17 11.44 11.14
C ALA A 101 6.51 10.74 12.46
N TRP A 102 6.05 9.50 12.66
CA TRP A 102 6.41 8.73 13.84
C TRP A 102 7.89 8.42 13.93
N ALA A 103 8.52 8.06 12.82
CA ALA A 103 9.94 7.76 12.81
C ALA A 103 10.79 8.97 13.18
N ALA A 104 10.41 10.15 12.70
CA ALA A 104 11.03 11.42 13.06
C ALA A 104 10.82 11.76 14.55
N LEU A 105 9.60 11.58 15.07
CA LEU A 105 9.24 11.95 16.46
C LEU A 105 9.86 11.02 17.51
N ARG A 106 9.98 9.71 17.21
CA ARG A 106 10.51 8.70 18.15
C ARG A 106 11.97 8.32 17.89
N GLY A 107 12.60 8.83 16.83
CA GLY A 107 14.00 8.58 16.51
C GLY A 107 14.30 7.14 16.03
N GLY A 108 13.33 6.43 15.43
CA GLY A 108 13.49 5.05 14.96
C GLY A 108 12.26 4.50 14.25
N GLY A 109 12.24 3.22 13.84
CA GLY A 109 11.11 2.66 13.07
C GLY A 109 11.17 2.92 11.56
N TRP A 110 12.37 3.20 11.03
CA TRP A 110 12.60 3.46 9.61
C TRP A 110 12.31 2.27 8.68
N VAL A 111 12.27 1.05 9.22
CA VAL A 111 11.94 -0.16 8.45
C VAL A 111 10.56 -0.03 7.79
N SER A 112 9.57 0.47 8.52
CA SER A 112 8.22 0.69 7.99
C SER A 112 8.21 1.76 6.90
N VAL A 113 9.01 2.82 7.04
CA VAL A 113 9.15 3.86 6.01
C VAL A 113 9.76 3.29 4.74
N VAL A 114 10.83 2.50 4.85
CA VAL A 114 11.49 1.88 3.70
C VAL A 114 10.58 0.87 3.02
N ALA A 115 9.78 0.11 3.78
CA ALA A 115 8.82 -0.83 3.23
C ALA A 115 7.69 -0.12 2.46
N MET A 116 7.23 1.03 2.94
CA MET A 116 6.11 1.78 2.35
C MET A 116 6.52 2.70 1.19
N ALA A 117 7.73 3.26 1.20
CA ALA A 117 8.16 4.28 0.24
C ALA A 117 8.05 3.87 -1.24
N PRO A 118 8.42 2.63 -1.67
CA PRO A 118 8.25 2.23 -3.06
C PRO A 118 6.79 2.22 -3.49
N ALA A 119 5.89 1.78 -2.61
CA ALA A 119 4.46 1.73 -2.92
C ALA A 119 3.87 3.14 -2.99
N ALA A 120 4.21 4.05 -2.07
CA ALA A 120 3.76 5.45 -2.16
C ALA A 120 4.21 6.13 -3.47
N LEU A 121 5.51 6.01 -3.79
CA LEU A 121 6.11 6.68 -4.94
C LEU A 121 5.66 6.13 -6.30
N LEU A 122 5.28 4.86 -6.38
CA LEU A 122 4.83 4.23 -7.62
C LEU A 122 3.30 4.28 -7.81
N SER A 123 2.55 4.63 -6.75
CA SER A 123 1.10 4.79 -6.81
C SER A 123 0.65 6.18 -7.28
N THR A 124 1.54 7.18 -7.24
CA THR A 124 1.29 8.59 -7.57
C THR A 124 1.86 8.99 -8.93
#